data_AF-A0A1G9U0J7-F1
#
_entry.id   AF-A0A1G9U0J7-F1
#
_cell.length_a   1.000
_cell.length_b   1.000
_cell.length_c   1.000
_cell.angle_alpha   90.00
_cell.angle_beta   90.00
_cell.angle_gamma   90.00
#
_symmetry.space_group_name_H-M   'P 1'
#
loop_
_entity.id
_entity.type
_entity.pdbx_description
1 polymer ?
#
loop_
_entity_poly.entity_id
_entity_poly.type
_entity_poly.pdbx_seq_one_letter_code
_entity_poly.pdbx_strand_id
1 'polypeptide(L)'
;MRTFVLALCVASLAMPAVADQNWMLPPDGVYCPAKGQDIYAIVVGPNGGLGIDGLDCPVVTLSRGRVRSPKCWANGDSEAPYETDLLILPSGSMVHGSVLFRRWTGPLPCPHS
;
A
#
# COMPACT_ATOMS: atom_id res chain seq x y z
N MET A 1 39.22 -32.36 43.70
CA MET A 1 38.05 -32.39 42.79
C MET A 1 37.64 -30.95 42.53
N ARG A 2 37.90 -30.42 41.33
CA ARG A 2 37.67 -29.00 40.98
C ARG A 2 36.50 -28.92 40.01
N THR A 3 35.40 -28.36 40.49
CA THR A 3 34.15 -28.12 39.77
C THR A 3 34.37 -27.05 38.71
N PHE A 4 34.22 -27.40 37.44
CA PHE A 4 34.13 -26.42 36.34
C PHE A 4 32.65 -26.15 36.07
N VAL A 5 32.21 -24.93 36.34
CA VAL A 5 30.86 -24.45 36.02
C VAL A 5 30.89 -23.88 34.60
N LEU A 6 30.23 -24.54 33.65
CA LEU A 6 29.97 -24.00 32.31
C LEU A 6 28.81 -22.99 32.40
N ALA A 7 29.09 -21.71 32.17
CA ALA A 7 28.06 -20.69 31.99
C ALA A 7 27.57 -20.70 30.53
N LEU A 8 26.33 -21.14 30.33
CA LEU A 8 25.66 -21.14 29.03
C LEU A 8 24.98 -19.76 28.82
N CYS A 9 25.63 -18.88 28.05
CA CYS A 9 25.00 -17.63 27.61
C CYS A 9 23.98 -17.92 26.51
N VAL A 10 22.71 -18.06 26.87
CA VAL A 10 21.59 -18.10 25.91
C VAL A 10 21.28 -16.66 25.50
N ALA A 11 21.89 -16.21 24.40
CA ALA A 11 21.56 -14.93 23.78
C ALA A 11 20.27 -15.07 22.97
N SER A 12 19.13 -14.82 23.61
CA SER A 12 17.84 -14.70 22.96
C SER A 12 17.84 -13.47 22.04
N LEU A 13 18.05 -13.67 20.74
CA LEU A 13 17.77 -12.66 19.72
C LEU A 13 16.26 -12.46 19.65
N ALA A 14 15.72 -11.63 20.54
CA ALA A 14 14.38 -11.08 20.41
C ALA A 14 14.38 -10.16 19.20
N MET A 15 14.19 -10.72 18.00
CA MET A 15 13.83 -9.92 16.84
C MET A 15 12.49 -9.28 17.18
N PRO A 16 12.38 -7.93 17.18
CA PRO A 16 11.09 -7.31 17.33
C PRO A 16 10.24 -7.87 16.21
N ALA A 17 9.17 -8.58 16.55
CA ALA A 17 8.12 -8.88 15.61
C ALA A 17 7.77 -7.55 14.97
N VAL A 18 8.06 -7.41 13.67
CA VAL A 18 7.61 -6.28 12.88
C VAL A 18 6.11 -6.31 13.09
N ALA A 19 5.62 -5.41 13.95
CA ALA A 19 4.22 -5.30 14.26
C ALA A 19 3.50 -5.31 12.91
N ASP A 20 2.42 -6.08 12.82
CA ASP A 20 1.47 -6.00 11.72
C ASP A 20 0.98 -4.55 11.73
N GLN A 21 1.75 -3.66 11.10
CA GLN A 21 1.35 -2.29 10.89
C GLN A 21 0.13 -2.49 10.03
N ASN A 22 -1.06 -2.16 10.54
CA ASN A 22 -2.14 -1.81 9.65
C ASN A 22 -1.53 -0.73 8.75
N TRP A 23 -1.13 -1.12 7.54
CA TRP A 23 -0.36 -0.27 6.65
C TRP A 23 -1.35 0.80 6.23
N MET A 24 -1.30 1.92 6.94
CA MET A 24 -2.17 3.05 6.67
C MET A 24 -1.91 3.47 5.23
N LEU A 25 -2.97 3.79 4.49
CA LEU A 25 -2.80 4.40 3.18
C LEU A 25 -1.86 5.61 3.30
N PRO A 26 -1.06 5.91 2.27
CA PRO A 26 -0.26 7.11 2.30
C PRO A 26 -1.19 8.34 2.31
N PRO A 27 -0.69 9.55 2.61
CA PRO A 27 -1.56 10.72 2.73
C PRO A 27 -2.42 10.97 1.49
N ASP A 28 -3.60 11.57 1.70
CA ASP A 28 -4.53 11.92 0.64
C ASP A 28 -3.84 12.65 -0.54
N GLY A 29 -4.28 12.32 -1.75
CA GLY A 29 -3.81 12.92 -2.99
C GLY A 29 -3.73 11.97 -4.17
N VAL A 30 -3.25 12.51 -5.29
CA VAL A 30 -3.06 11.79 -6.54
C VAL A 30 -1.65 11.20 -6.58
N TYR A 31 -1.56 9.93 -6.95
CA TYR A 31 -0.32 9.21 -7.15
C TYR A 31 -0.23 8.80 -8.62
N CYS A 32 0.66 9.48 -9.35
CA CYS A 32 0.87 9.24 -10.76
C CYS A 32 1.87 8.10 -10.98
N PRO A 33 1.69 7.29 -12.04
CA PRO A 33 2.69 6.31 -12.41
C PRO A 33 4.00 6.99 -12.78
N ALA A 34 5.11 6.25 -12.71
CA ALA A 34 6.38 6.70 -13.27
C ALA A 34 6.20 7.07 -14.76
N LYS A 35 6.92 8.11 -15.22
CA LYS A 35 6.79 8.64 -16.58
C LYS A 35 6.80 7.55 -17.65
N GLY A 36 5.95 7.72 -18.66
CA GLY A 36 5.90 6.86 -19.86
C GLY A 36 4.96 5.66 -19.74
N GLN A 37 4.13 5.61 -18.69
CA GLN A 37 3.11 4.57 -18.53
C GLN A 37 1.72 5.17 -18.73
N ASP A 38 0.95 4.59 -19.65
CA ASP A 38 -0.42 5.01 -19.96
C ASP A 38 -1.43 4.21 -19.14
N ILE A 39 -1.47 4.51 -17.84
CA ILE A 39 -2.37 3.86 -16.88
C ILE A 39 -3.00 4.91 -15.97
N TYR A 40 -4.15 4.59 -15.40
CA TYR A 40 -4.83 5.47 -14.46
C TYR A 40 -3.98 5.76 -13.22
N ALA A 41 -4.11 6.98 -12.69
CA ALA A 41 -3.53 7.34 -11.40
C ALA A 41 -4.22 6.57 -10.27
N ILE A 42 -3.50 6.36 -9.17
CA ILE A 42 -4.11 5.95 -7.91
C ILE A 42 -4.45 7.21 -7.12
N VAL A 43 -5.69 7.31 -6.63
CA VAL A 43 -6.15 8.46 -5.83
C VAL A 43 -6.43 7.97 -4.42
N VAL A 44 -5.69 8.49 -3.44
CA VAL A 44 -6.04 8.28 -2.04
C VAL A 44 -6.98 9.40 -1.61
N GLY A 45 -8.21 9.02 -1.28
CA GLY A 45 -9.26 9.92 -0.81
C GLY A 45 -9.30 10.01 0.71
N PRO A 46 -10.08 10.97 1.25
CA PRO A 46 -10.27 11.09 2.69
C PRO A 46 -10.91 9.83 3.27
N ASN A 47 -10.70 9.60 4.57
CA ASN A 47 -11.28 8.49 5.32
C ASN A 47 -10.91 7.08 4.81
N GLY A 48 -9.80 6.95 4.08
CA GLY A 48 -9.32 5.65 3.60
C GLY A 48 -9.96 5.20 2.29
N GLY A 49 -10.51 6.12 1.51
CA GLY A 49 -10.98 5.85 0.15
C GLY A 49 -9.82 5.68 -0.84
N LEU A 50 -10.08 4.91 -1.91
CA LEU A 50 -9.09 4.61 -2.94
C LEU A 50 -9.75 4.58 -4.32
N GLY A 51 -9.29 5.45 -5.22
CA GLY A 51 -9.51 5.34 -6.66
C GLY A 51 -8.37 4.54 -7.29
N ILE A 52 -8.65 3.41 -7.91
CA ILE A 52 -7.66 2.49 -8.49
C ILE A 52 -8.29 1.68 -9.64
N ASP A 53 -7.54 1.43 -10.71
CA ASP A 53 -8.00 0.65 -11.88
C ASP A 53 -9.31 1.14 -12.52
N GLY A 54 -9.60 2.45 -12.38
CA GLY A 54 -10.85 3.05 -12.86
C GLY A 54 -12.06 2.78 -11.96
N LEU A 55 -11.85 2.23 -10.76
CA LEU A 55 -12.85 2.02 -9.72
C LEU A 55 -12.73 3.07 -8.62
N ASP A 56 -13.86 3.47 -8.05
CA ASP A 56 -13.94 4.27 -6.84
C ASP A 56 -14.37 3.40 -5.65
N CYS A 57 -13.47 3.25 -4.67
CA CYS A 57 -13.69 2.48 -3.45
C CYS A 57 -13.75 3.45 -2.25
N PRO A 58 -14.87 3.52 -1.50
CA PRO A 58 -15.08 4.55 -0.48
C PRO A 58 -14.25 4.29 0.78
N VAL A 59 -13.95 3.03 1.07
CA VAL A 59 -13.13 2.56 2.19
C VAL A 59 -12.42 1.30 1.74
N VAL A 60 -11.13 1.22 2.04
CA VAL A 60 -10.34 0.01 1.83
C VAL A 60 -9.64 -0.43 3.09
N THR A 61 -9.31 -1.72 3.14
CA THR A 61 -8.41 -2.30 4.13
C THR A 61 -7.14 -2.75 3.41
N LEU A 62 -5.98 -2.42 3.98
CA LEU A 62 -4.69 -2.86 3.47
C LEU A 62 -4.07 -3.87 4.44
N SER A 63 -3.73 -5.04 3.93
CA SER A 63 -3.07 -6.09 4.69
C SER A 63 -2.14 -6.89 3.79
N ARG A 64 -0.90 -7.11 4.25
CA ARG A 64 0.09 -7.97 3.57
C ARG A 64 0.27 -7.66 2.07
N GLY A 65 0.31 -6.37 1.72
CA GLY A 65 0.49 -5.91 0.34
C GLY A 65 -0.73 -6.13 -0.57
N ARG A 66 -1.92 -6.35 0.02
CA ARG A 66 -3.19 -6.42 -0.70
C ARG A 66 -4.17 -5.42 -0.14
N VAL A 67 -4.87 -4.76 -1.05
CA VAL A 67 -5.98 -3.86 -0.71
C VAL A 67 -7.29 -4.57 -1.00
N ARG A 68 -8.25 -4.42 -0.09
CA ARG A 68 -9.59 -4.98 -0.22
C ARG A 68 -10.64 -3.96 0.13
N SER A 69 -11.67 -3.89 -0.71
CA SER A 69 -12.92 -3.19 -0.45
C SER A 69 -14.10 -4.14 -0.61
N PRO A 70 -15.10 -4.10 0.28
CA PRO A 70 -16.36 -4.81 0.04
C PRO A 70 -17.20 -4.15 -1.07
N LYS A 71 -16.93 -2.88 -1.41
CA LYS A 71 -17.73 -2.07 -2.34
C LYS A 71 -16.86 -1.13 -3.14
N CYS A 72 -16.89 -1.23 -4.46
CA CYS A 72 -16.36 -0.22 -5.35
C CYS A 72 -17.34 -0.01 -6.51
N TRP A 73 -17.25 1.15 -7.13
CA TRP A 73 -18.07 1.51 -8.29
C TRP A 73 -17.18 1.76 -9.50
N ALA A 74 -17.54 1.12 -10.60
CA ALA A 74 -17.08 1.52 -11.93
C ALA A 74 -18.02 2.59 -12.50
N ASN A 75 -17.66 3.14 -13.66
CA ASN A 75 -18.60 3.94 -14.45
C ASN A 75 -19.88 3.11 -14.75
N GLY A 76 -21.05 3.58 -14.31
CA GLY A 76 -22.33 2.88 -14.46
C GLY A 76 -22.94 2.30 -13.18
N ASP A 77 -22.51 2.79 -12.00
CA ASP A 77 -23.11 2.56 -10.67
C ASP A 77 -23.21 1.09 -10.23
N SER A 78 -22.52 0.18 -10.91
CA SER A 78 -22.46 -1.23 -10.52
C SER A 78 -21.54 -1.39 -9.31
N GLU A 79 -22.11 -1.85 -8.19
CA GLU A 79 -21.38 -2.16 -6.96
C GLU A 79 -20.80 -3.58 -7.04
N ALA A 80 -19.49 -3.72 -6.81
CA ALA A 80 -18.83 -5.01 -6.67
C ALA A 80 -17.73 -4.98 -5.60
N PRO A 81 -17.45 -6.11 -4.92
CA PRO A 81 -16.26 -6.21 -4.09
C PRO A 81 -15.00 -6.16 -4.95
N TYR A 82 -13.92 -5.61 -4.40
CA TYR A 82 -12.63 -5.48 -5.08
C TYR A 82 -11.48 -5.92 -4.17
N GLU A 83 -10.54 -6.68 -4.72
CA GLU A 83 -9.29 -7.06 -4.06
C GLU A 83 -8.16 -7.06 -5.09
N THR A 84 -7.05 -6.40 -4.77
CA THR A 84 -5.89 -6.32 -5.66
C THR A 84 -4.58 -6.18 -4.88
N ASP A 85 -3.44 -6.34 -5.54
CA ASP A 85 -2.14 -6.05 -4.96
C ASP A 85 -1.93 -4.54 -4.80
N LEU A 86 -1.40 -4.12 -3.66
CA LEU A 86 -0.95 -2.75 -3.43
C LEU A 86 0.11 -2.76 -2.34
N LEU A 87 1.36 -2.54 -2.72
CA LEU A 87 2.46 -2.42 -1.79
C LEU A 87 2.71 -0.94 -1.49
N ILE A 88 2.66 -0.56 -0.21
CA ILE A 88 3.12 0.76 0.23
C ILE A 88 4.59 0.65 0.61
N LEU A 89 5.43 1.47 -0.03
CA LEU A 89 6.85 1.58 0.28
C LEU A 89 7.09 2.57 1.43
N PRO A 90 8.21 2.47 2.18
CA PRO A 90 8.56 3.43 3.22
C PRO A 90 8.63 4.90 2.76
N SER A 91 8.83 5.14 1.46
CA SER A 91 8.79 6.47 0.85
C SER A 91 7.39 7.07 0.72
N GLY A 92 6.33 6.30 1.03
CA GLY A 92 4.94 6.64 0.73
C GLY A 92 4.57 6.45 -0.75
N SER A 93 5.50 5.96 -1.59
CA SER A 93 5.18 5.51 -2.94
C SER A 93 4.43 4.18 -2.90
N MET A 94 3.66 3.90 -3.94
CA MET A 94 2.89 2.66 -4.06
C MET A 94 3.40 1.82 -5.23
N VAL A 95 3.33 0.50 -5.10
CA VAL A 95 3.53 -0.43 -6.21
C VAL A 95 2.26 -1.25 -6.40
N HIS A 96 1.72 -1.22 -7.62
CA HIS A 96 0.55 -1.98 -8.03
C HIS A 96 0.78 -2.50 -9.46
N GLY A 97 0.58 -3.78 -9.71
CA GLY A 97 0.79 -4.37 -11.05
C GLY A 97 2.22 -4.21 -11.57
N SER A 98 3.23 -4.21 -10.69
CA SER A 98 4.64 -3.89 -10.98
C SER A 98 4.94 -2.43 -11.37
N VAL A 99 3.96 -1.54 -11.23
CA VAL A 99 4.12 -0.11 -11.53
C VAL A 99 4.35 0.69 -10.26
N LEU A 100 5.38 1.55 -10.28
CA LEU A 100 5.64 2.50 -9.20
C LEU A 100 4.82 3.78 -9.39
N PHE A 101 4.00 4.10 -8.40
CA PHE A 101 3.22 5.33 -8.30
C PHE A 101 3.80 6.26 -7.24
N ARG A 102 3.93 7.53 -7.58
CA ARG A 102 4.48 8.56 -6.71
C ARG A 102 3.47 9.70 -6.55
N ARG A 103 3.43 10.27 -5.35
CA ARG A 103 2.57 11.42 -5.06
C ARG A 103 2.89 12.55 -6.04
N TRP A 104 1.84 13.08 -6.64
CA TRP A 104 1.91 14.14 -7.64
C TRP A 104 1.47 15.47 -7.02
N THR A 105 2.25 16.51 -7.27
CA THR A 105 1.98 17.87 -6.79
C THR A 105 1.94 18.90 -7.94
N GLY A 106 1.99 18.42 -9.19
CA GLY A 106 1.91 19.27 -10.38
C GLY A 106 0.48 19.42 -10.91
N PRO A 107 0.31 20.06 -12.08
CA PRO A 107 -0.98 20.12 -12.76
C PRO A 107 -1.42 18.72 -13.21
N LEU A 108 -2.74 18.49 -13.23
CA LEU A 108 -3.33 17.29 -13.83
C LEU A 108 -3.58 17.52 -15.34
N PRO A 109 -3.62 16.47 -16.18
CA PRO A 109 -3.49 15.04 -15.85
C PRO A 109 -2.05 14.64 -15.47
N CYS A 110 -1.89 13.40 -14.99
CA CYS A 110 -0.55 12.83 -14.79
C CYS A 110 0.30 12.95 -16.07
N PRO A 111 1.63 13.07 -15.96
CA PRO A 111 2.48 13.18 -17.14
C PRO A 111 2.54 11.86 -17.92
N HIS A 112 2.05 11.89 -19.16
CA HIS A 112 2.19 10.81 -20.15
C HIS A 112 3.39 11.17 -21.05
N SER A 113 4.57 10.59 -20.78
CA SER A 113 5.87 10.86 -21.45
C SER A 113 6.44 12.28 -21.37
#